data_AF-A0A7C5AH09-F1
#
_entry.id   AF-A0A7C5AH09-F1
#
_cell.length_a   1.000
_cell.length_b   1.000
_cell.length_c   1.000
_cell.angle_alpha   90.00
_cell.angle_beta   90.00
_cell.angle_gamma   90.00
#
_symmetry.space_group_name_H-M   'P 1'
#
loop_
_entity.id
_entity.type
_entity.pdbx_description
1 polymer ?
#
loop_
_entity_poly.entity_id
_entity_poly.type
_entity_poly.pdbx_seq_one_letter_code
_entity_poly.pdbx_strand_id
1 'polypeptide(L)'
;MTISGFISASARWSAEERPSFCAGADLTSGSRRRPGRLTRRSPPRRRPLKYDDGRMSAISKQVIEQIRSRCDIVEVIGESVPLQRAGASYKALCPFHKEKTPSFHVNPQRQMFYCFGCHAGGDVFRFVMLRENVDFYTALRMLAEKTGVRIQFEDERESGPDKSLLYRSQAEAAEFYHELLLGGQGAAAREYLKSRDLGDQAVRDFMIGYAPNAWDALLKWGGKKGYAAEALEAAGLVLRKSGASGDSWSSYDR
;
A
#
# COMPACT_ATOMS: atom_id res chain seq x y z
N MET A 1 59.96 -40.93 -33.20
CA MET A 1 59.55 -40.08 -34.34
C MET A 1 58.60 -39.03 -33.81
N THR A 2 58.76 -37.82 -34.31
CA THR A 2 58.52 -36.53 -33.65
C THR A 2 57.26 -35.85 -34.20
N ILE A 3 56.87 -34.76 -33.53
CA ILE A 3 56.01 -33.62 -33.97
C ILE A 3 54.52 -33.78 -33.62
N SER A 4 53.94 -33.07 -32.64
CA SER A 4 53.85 -31.62 -32.35
C SER A 4 52.75 -30.90 -33.15
N GLY A 5 51.90 -30.14 -32.45
CA GLY A 5 50.82 -29.36 -33.05
C GLY A 5 49.96 -28.62 -32.02
N PHE A 6 50.57 -27.60 -31.39
CA PHE A 6 49.94 -26.53 -30.61
C PHE A 6 48.93 -25.73 -31.45
N ILE A 7 47.93 -25.08 -30.83
CA ILE A 7 47.66 -23.63 -30.96
C ILE A 7 46.64 -23.21 -29.89
N SER A 8 47.07 -22.23 -29.09
CA SER A 8 46.33 -21.45 -28.10
C SER A 8 45.93 -20.12 -28.74
N ALA A 9 44.77 -19.56 -28.40
CA ALA A 9 44.38 -18.20 -28.79
C ALA A 9 43.69 -17.47 -27.62
N SER A 10 44.51 -16.76 -26.84
CA SER A 10 44.11 -15.74 -25.89
C SER A 10 43.84 -14.41 -26.62
N ALA A 11 42.62 -13.89 -26.53
CA ALA A 11 42.28 -12.55 -27.04
C ALA A 11 42.57 -11.49 -25.96
N ARG A 12 43.60 -10.69 -26.22
CA ARG A 12 44.08 -9.54 -25.45
C ARG A 12 43.33 -8.29 -25.95
N TRP A 13 42.65 -7.57 -25.05
CA TRP A 13 42.08 -6.25 -25.35
C TRP A 13 43.19 -5.19 -25.28
N SER A 14 43.48 -4.55 -26.42
CA SER A 14 44.34 -3.36 -26.50
C SER A 14 43.46 -2.12 -26.46
N ALA A 15 43.78 -1.23 -25.51
CA ALA A 15 43.39 0.16 -25.50
C ALA A 15 44.30 0.94 -26.44
N GLU A 16 43.74 1.81 -27.27
CA GLU A 16 44.26 3.13 -27.66
C GLU A 16 43.57 3.58 -28.94
N GLU A 17 42.97 4.77 -28.91
CA GLU A 17 43.16 5.83 -29.92
C GLU A 17 42.23 7.01 -29.59
N ARG A 18 42.85 8.12 -29.18
CA ARG A 18 42.26 9.46 -29.09
C ARG A 18 42.77 10.28 -30.27
N PRO A 19 41.93 11.05 -30.97
CA PRO A 19 42.40 12.17 -31.75
C PRO A 19 42.37 13.47 -30.94
N SER A 20 43.43 14.25 -31.13
CA SER A 20 43.65 15.62 -30.69
C SER A 20 43.70 16.51 -31.94
N PHE A 21 42.99 17.65 -31.97
CA PHE A 21 43.57 18.99 -32.23
C PHE A 21 42.49 20.11 -32.34
N CYS A 22 42.73 21.19 -31.57
CA CYS A 22 42.70 22.65 -31.84
C CYS A 22 41.89 23.20 -33.05
N ALA A 23 41.38 24.44 -33.10
CA ALA A 23 41.28 25.63 -32.22
C ALA A 23 40.36 26.65 -32.95
N GLY A 24 39.80 27.64 -32.22
CA GLY A 24 39.13 28.79 -32.85
C GLY A 24 38.42 29.67 -31.83
N ALA A 25 38.97 30.86 -31.58
CA ALA A 25 38.47 31.86 -30.66
C ALA A 25 37.33 32.67 -31.28
N ASP A 26 36.36 33.10 -30.44
CA ASP A 26 35.81 34.46 -30.56
C ASP A 26 35.16 34.91 -29.26
N LEU A 27 35.59 36.07 -28.78
CA LEU A 27 35.08 36.79 -27.61
C LEU A 27 34.21 37.94 -28.11
N THR A 28 32.89 37.91 -27.90
CA THR A 28 32.13 39.17 -27.69
C THR A 28 30.85 38.94 -26.87
N SER A 29 30.77 39.71 -25.77
CA SER A 29 29.59 40.27 -25.11
C SER A 29 28.25 39.51 -25.14
N GLY A 30 27.93 38.84 -24.03
CA GLY A 30 26.56 38.41 -23.69
C GLY A 30 26.36 38.39 -22.18
N SER A 31 25.36 39.11 -21.69
CA SER A 31 25.07 39.38 -20.27
C SER A 31 25.22 38.15 -19.34
N ARG A 32 26.05 38.26 -18.30
CA ARG A 32 26.06 37.28 -17.19
C ARG A 32 24.74 37.37 -16.43
N ARG A 33 23.78 36.50 -16.76
CA ARG A 33 22.63 36.26 -15.88
C ARG A 33 23.15 35.58 -14.62
N ARG A 34 22.96 36.23 -13.47
CA ARG A 34 23.19 35.64 -12.13
C ARG A 34 22.46 34.28 -12.06
N PRO A 35 23.10 33.18 -11.66
CA PRO A 35 22.36 31.95 -11.38
C PRO A 35 21.44 32.23 -10.19
N GLY A 36 20.14 32.09 -10.42
CA GLY A 36 19.12 32.22 -9.38
C GLY A 36 19.44 31.25 -8.25
N ARG A 37 19.49 31.77 -7.03
CA ARG A 37 19.59 30.99 -5.80
C ARG A 37 18.43 30.01 -5.80
N LEU A 38 18.71 28.73 -6.04
CA LEU A 38 17.78 27.63 -5.83
C LEU A 38 17.36 27.69 -4.35
N THR A 39 16.23 28.32 -4.08
CA THR A 39 15.60 28.23 -2.76
C THR A 39 15.27 26.75 -2.59
N ARG A 40 15.90 26.12 -1.59
CA ARG A 40 15.51 24.78 -1.17
C ARG A 40 14.01 24.84 -0.88
N ARG A 41 13.21 24.26 -1.77
CA ARG A 41 11.77 24.12 -1.55
C ARG A 41 11.63 23.42 -0.20
N SER A 42 10.97 24.10 0.74
CA SER A 42 10.68 23.49 2.03
C SER A 42 9.93 22.19 1.79
N PRO A 43 10.26 21.09 2.50
CA PRO A 43 9.52 19.84 2.35
C PRO A 43 8.03 20.12 2.62
N PRO A 44 7.11 19.42 1.91
CA PRO A 44 5.69 19.59 2.17
C PRO A 44 5.43 19.36 3.66
N ARG A 45 4.74 20.31 4.32
CA ARG A 45 4.29 20.13 5.71
C ARG A 45 3.48 18.83 5.73
N ARG A 46 3.98 17.80 6.42
CA ARG A 46 3.23 16.57 6.65
C ARG A 46 1.89 16.99 7.24
N ARG A 47 0.78 16.65 6.57
CA ARG A 47 -0.55 16.85 7.13
C ARG A 47 -0.55 16.19 8.51
N PRO A 48 -1.06 16.84 9.56
CA PRO A 48 -1.26 16.14 10.83
C PRO A 48 -2.09 14.90 10.53
N LEU A 49 -1.69 13.76 11.09
CA LEU A 49 -2.42 12.49 11.02
C LEU A 49 -3.80 12.73 11.63
N LYS A 50 -4.73 13.23 10.81
CA LYS A 50 -6.15 13.25 11.12
C LYS A 50 -6.62 11.84 10.87
N TYR A 51 -7.35 11.30 11.84
CA TYR A 51 -8.05 10.02 11.72
C TYR A 51 -8.78 9.97 10.38
N ASP A 52 -8.37 9.06 9.49
CA ASP A 52 -9.06 8.81 8.23
C ASP A 52 -10.42 8.18 8.57
N ASP A 53 -11.45 9.01 8.43
CA ASP A 53 -12.84 8.85 8.87
C ASP A 53 -13.64 7.93 7.93
N GLY A 54 -13.17 6.70 7.77
CA GLY A 54 -13.90 5.65 7.03
C GLY A 54 -14.19 4.40 7.86
N ARG A 55 -13.36 4.11 8.88
CA ARG A 55 -13.48 2.91 9.72
C ARG A 55 -14.00 3.17 11.13
N MET A 56 -14.16 4.44 11.55
CA MET A 56 -14.61 4.79 12.91
C MET A 56 -16.04 4.33 13.19
N SER A 57 -16.79 3.98 12.15
CA SER A 57 -18.16 3.48 12.22
C SER A 57 -18.28 2.00 12.63
N ALA A 58 -17.18 1.24 12.67
CA ALA A 58 -17.22 -0.23 12.83
C ALA A 58 -16.97 -0.74 14.28
N ILE A 59 -16.65 0.13 15.24
CA ILE A 59 -16.39 -0.27 16.64
C ILE A 59 -17.26 0.56 17.57
N SER A 60 -18.00 -0.10 18.46
CA SER A 60 -18.87 0.60 19.40
C SER A 60 -18.03 1.47 20.34
N LYS A 61 -18.46 2.73 20.53
CA LYS A 61 -17.81 3.66 21.47
C LYS A 61 -17.67 3.08 22.88
N GLN A 62 -18.60 2.18 23.26
CA GLN A 62 -18.58 1.45 24.52
C GLN A 62 -17.37 0.52 24.64
N VAL A 63 -16.99 -0.20 23.57
CA VAL A 63 -15.83 -1.10 23.58
C VAL A 63 -14.53 -0.31 23.73
N ILE A 64 -14.42 0.84 23.04
CA ILE A 64 -13.24 1.72 23.16
C ILE A 64 -13.10 2.23 24.60
N GLU A 65 -14.20 2.68 25.21
CA GLU A 65 -14.19 3.15 26.60
C GLU A 65 -13.89 2.00 27.58
N GLN A 66 -14.41 0.81 27.33
CA GLN A 66 -14.14 -0.36 28.15
C GLN A 66 -12.65 -0.72 28.13
N ILE A 67 -12.00 -0.72 26.95
CA ILE A 67 -10.55 -0.94 26.84
C ILE A 67 -9.80 0.16 27.58
N ARG A 68 -10.19 1.43 27.38
CA ARG A 68 -9.58 2.58 28.06
C ARG A 68 -9.67 2.47 29.58
N SER A 69 -10.79 2.01 30.12
CA SER A 69 -11.02 1.87 31.56
C SER A 69 -10.23 0.72 32.19
N ARG A 70 -9.88 -0.31 31.41
CA ARG A 70 -9.11 -1.47 31.89
C ARG A 70 -7.60 -1.29 31.76
N CYS A 71 -7.14 -0.40 30.89
CA CYS A 71 -5.73 -0.07 30.74
C CYS A 71 -5.32 1.02 31.74
N ASP A 72 -4.33 0.75 32.59
CA ASP A 72 -3.64 1.82 33.31
C ASP A 72 -2.45 2.32 32.46
N ILE A 73 -2.42 3.62 32.19
CA ILE A 73 -1.34 4.27 31.46
C ILE A 73 0.02 4.08 32.13
N VAL A 74 0.08 4.00 33.47
CA VAL A 74 1.35 3.82 34.19
C VAL A 74 1.94 2.44 33.94
N GLU A 75 1.09 1.41 33.89
CA GLU A 75 1.49 0.04 33.60
C GLU A 75 1.99 -0.08 32.16
N VAL A 76 1.21 0.38 31.19
CA VAL A 76 1.54 0.29 29.75
C VAL A 76 2.85 1.04 29.43
N ILE A 77 3.05 2.22 30.00
CA ILE A 77 4.28 2.98 29.80
C ILE A 77 5.43 2.35 30.59
N GLY A 78 5.17 1.84 31.80
CA GLY A 78 6.16 1.23 32.68
C GLY A 78 6.81 -0.03 32.09
N GLU A 79 6.08 -0.79 31.26
CA GLU A 79 6.64 -1.88 30.45
C GLU A 79 7.73 -1.39 29.47
N SER A 80 7.61 -0.14 29.02
CA SER A 80 8.41 0.42 27.94
C SER A 80 9.57 1.27 28.43
N VAL A 81 9.36 1.99 29.54
CA VAL A 81 10.26 3.02 30.04
C VAL A 81 10.30 2.94 31.57
N PRO A 82 11.49 2.98 32.20
CA PRO A 82 11.58 3.02 33.65
C PRO A 82 11.00 4.34 34.19
N LEU A 83 9.87 4.24 34.88
CA LEU A 83 9.17 5.37 35.47
C LEU A 83 9.72 5.68 36.88
N GLN A 84 10.06 6.94 37.13
CA GLN A 84 10.44 7.43 38.46
C GLN A 84 9.29 8.23 39.08
N ARG A 85 8.97 7.95 40.35
CA ARG A 85 7.87 8.63 41.04
C ARG A 85 8.27 10.07 41.40
N ALA A 86 7.42 11.04 41.05
CA ALA A 86 7.60 12.45 41.34
C ALA A 86 6.29 13.04 41.91
N GLY A 87 6.08 12.83 43.21
CA GLY A 87 4.84 13.23 43.89
C GLY A 87 3.65 12.40 43.43
N ALA A 88 2.62 13.06 42.90
CA ALA A 88 1.40 12.42 42.38
C ALA A 88 1.52 11.95 40.91
N SER A 89 2.64 12.23 40.25
CA SER A 89 2.89 11.88 38.85
C SER A 89 4.21 11.11 38.72
N TYR A 90 4.47 10.57 37.54
CA TYR A 90 5.72 9.88 37.21
C TYR A 90 6.52 10.69 36.19
N LYS A 91 7.84 10.57 36.25
CA LYS A 91 8.78 11.17 35.31
C LYS A 91 9.66 10.11 34.69
N ALA A 92 10.05 10.32 33.43
CA ALA A 92 11.02 9.48 32.75
C ALA A 92 11.75 10.22 31.63
N LEU A 93 12.70 9.54 30.99
CA LEU A 93 13.26 9.97 29.72
C LEU A 93 12.25 9.68 28.59
N CYS A 94 12.08 10.62 27.68
CA CYS A 94 11.14 10.45 26.58
C CYS A 94 11.57 9.34 25.61
N PRO A 95 10.68 8.38 25.27
CA PRO A 95 10.99 7.34 24.29
C PRO A 95 10.95 7.85 22.84
N PHE A 96 10.34 9.01 22.58
CA PHE A 96 10.11 9.51 21.22
C PHE A 96 11.22 10.41 20.68
N HIS A 97 12.07 10.94 21.56
CA HIS A 97 13.19 11.78 21.17
C HIS A 97 14.34 11.61 22.16
N LYS A 98 15.57 11.79 21.69
CA LYS A 98 16.76 11.62 22.51
C LYS A 98 17.00 12.88 23.36
N GLU A 99 16.69 12.79 24.65
CA GLU A 99 16.98 13.82 25.64
C GLU A 99 17.83 13.26 26.79
N LYS A 100 18.59 14.12 27.46
CA LYS A 100 19.42 13.74 28.62
C LYS A 100 18.70 13.97 29.96
N THR A 101 17.75 14.90 29.98
CA THR A 101 16.98 15.28 31.17
C THR A 101 15.59 14.66 31.09
N PRO A 102 15.03 14.12 32.19
CA PRO A 102 13.70 13.53 32.17
C PRO A 102 12.62 14.62 31.99
N SER A 103 12.08 14.75 30.78
CA SER A 103 10.98 15.69 30.47
C SER A 103 9.66 15.00 30.18
N PHE A 104 9.61 13.67 30.24
CA PHE A 104 8.42 12.88 30.04
C PHE A 104 7.65 12.72 31.36
N HIS A 105 6.41 13.20 31.39
CA HIS A 105 5.55 13.14 32.57
C HIS A 105 4.32 12.26 32.32
N VAL A 106 3.97 11.43 33.29
CA VAL A 106 2.76 10.57 33.27
C VAL A 106 1.89 10.91 34.48
N ASN A 107 0.63 11.24 34.23
CA ASN A 107 -0.34 11.53 35.28
C ASN A 107 -1.34 10.36 35.40
N PRO A 108 -1.31 9.58 36.51
CA PRO A 108 -2.21 8.45 36.70
C PRO A 108 -3.68 8.86 36.90
N GLN A 109 -3.95 10.01 37.53
CA GLN A 109 -5.32 10.48 37.77
C GLN A 109 -6.01 10.91 36.47
N ARG A 110 -5.26 11.55 35.57
CA ARG A 110 -5.76 12.01 34.28
C ARG A 110 -5.61 10.97 33.16
N GLN A 111 -4.98 9.82 33.45
CA GLN A 111 -4.67 8.77 32.48
C GLN A 111 -4.05 9.30 31.18
N MET A 112 -3.09 10.22 31.31
CA MET A 112 -2.44 10.89 30.18
C MET A 112 -0.95 11.09 30.40
N PHE A 113 -0.21 11.17 29.29
CA PHE A 113 1.20 11.51 29.29
C PHE A 113 1.45 12.83 28.53
N TYR A 114 2.54 13.51 28.88
CA TYR A 114 3.02 14.67 28.16
C TYR A 114 4.53 14.80 28.29
N CYS A 115 5.21 15.07 27.18
CA CYS A 115 6.63 15.34 27.14
C CYS A 115 6.88 16.82 26.88
N PHE A 116 7.58 17.50 27.79
CA PHE A 116 7.88 18.93 27.65
C PHE A 116 8.98 19.22 26.62
N GLY A 117 9.84 18.24 26.27
CA GLY A 117 10.84 18.40 25.22
C GLY A 117 10.26 18.38 23.81
N CYS A 118 9.55 17.30 23.45
CA CYS A 118 9.02 17.10 22.10
C CYS A 118 7.54 17.46 21.92
N HIS A 119 6.85 17.87 22.99
CA HIS A 119 5.42 18.22 23.01
C HIS A 119 4.49 17.05 22.63
N ALA A 120 5.01 15.82 22.61
CA ALA A 120 4.19 14.63 22.44
C ALA A 120 3.36 14.41 23.72
N GLY A 121 2.05 14.27 23.55
CA GLY A 121 1.14 13.97 24.64
C GLY A 121 -0.14 13.32 24.13
N GLY A 122 -0.84 12.66 25.04
CA GLY A 122 -2.08 11.97 24.73
C GLY A 122 -2.44 10.93 25.77
N ASP A 123 -3.37 10.07 25.37
CA ASP A 123 -3.84 8.91 26.13
C ASP A 123 -2.96 7.66 25.87
N VAL A 124 -3.35 6.54 26.48
CA VAL A 124 -2.70 5.24 26.30
C VAL A 124 -2.65 4.81 24.83
N PHE A 125 -3.71 5.08 24.05
CA PHE A 125 -3.74 4.76 22.62
C PHE A 125 -2.70 5.56 21.86
N ARG A 126 -2.63 6.88 22.10
CA ARG A 126 -1.66 7.76 21.46
C ARG A 126 -0.22 7.34 21.79
N PHE A 127 0.04 6.86 23.00
CA PHE A 127 1.35 6.36 23.40
C PHE A 127 1.76 5.15 22.55
N VAL A 128 0.90 4.12 22.48
CA VAL A 128 1.15 2.89 21.70
C VAL A 128 1.32 3.22 20.21
N MET A 129 0.46 4.07 19.66
CA MET A 129 0.56 4.52 18.27
C MET A 129 1.91 5.19 17.98
N LEU A 130 2.39 6.05 18.87
CA LEU A 130 3.67 6.74 18.69
C LEU A 130 4.87 5.82 18.87
N ARG A 131 4.79 4.88 19.82
CA ARG A 131 5.90 3.97 20.13
C ARG A 131 6.09 2.93 19.04
N GLU A 132 5.01 2.25 18.67
CA GLU A 132 5.02 1.15 17.70
C GLU A 132 4.87 1.66 16.25
N ASN A 133 4.63 2.96 16.07
CA ASN A 133 4.37 3.58 14.77
C ASN A 133 3.23 2.89 14.00
N VAL A 134 2.17 2.54 14.72
CA VAL A 134 0.98 1.88 14.20
C VAL A 134 -0.22 2.82 14.16
N ASP A 135 -1.23 2.46 13.38
CA ASP A 135 -2.51 3.16 13.34
C ASP A 135 -3.35 2.86 14.60
N PHE A 136 -4.43 3.62 14.76
CA PHE A 136 -5.30 3.49 15.94
C PHE A 136 -5.93 2.10 16.07
N TYR A 137 -6.35 1.47 14.96
CA TYR A 137 -6.99 0.15 15.04
C TYR A 137 -6.03 -0.93 15.48
N THR A 138 -4.80 -0.91 14.96
CA THR A 138 -3.76 -1.82 15.41
C THR A 138 -3.42 -1.56 16.88
N ALA A 139 -3.27 -0.31 17.30
CA ALA A 139 -3.05 0.02 18.72
C ALA A 139 -4.21 -0.44 19.63
N LEU A 140 -5.45 -0.25 19.20
CA LEU A 140 -6.65 -0.68 19.90
C LEU A 140 -6.69 -2.21 20.04
N ARG A 141 -6.35 -2.94 18.97
CA ARG A 141 -6.24 -4.41 18.97
C ARG A 141 -5.17 -4.90 19.95
N MET A 142 -3.99 -4.30 19.93
CA MET A 142 -2.90 -4.65 20.85
C MET A 142 -3.31 -4.46 22.32
N LEU A 143 -4.03 -3.37 22.63
CA LEU A 143 -4.53 -3.09 23.98
C LEU A 143 -5.72 -3.99 24.37
N ALA A 144 -6.57 -4.36 23.42
CA ALA A 144 -7.65 -5.31 23.65
C ALA A 144 -7.16 -6.72 23.94
N GLU A 145 -6.14 -7.19 23.20
CA GLU A 145 -5.47 -8.46 23.45
C GLU A 145 -4.84 -8.48 24.86
N LYS A 146 -4.21 -7.38 25.28
CA LYS A 146 -3.67 -7.21 26.64
C LYS A 146 -4.75 -7.23 27.74
N THR A 147 -5.90 -6.60 27.49
CA THR A 147 -6.99 -6.48 28.49
C THR A 147 -8.02 -7.62 28.45
N GLY A 148 -7.85 -8.57 27.52
CA GLY A 148 -8.77 -9.67 27.28
C GLY A 148 -10.16 -9.23 26.80
N VAL A 149 -10.31 -7.99 26.30
CA VAL A 149 -11.57 -7.51 25.73
C VAL A 149 -11.67 -8.00 24.29
N ARG A 150 -12.68 -8.80 23.98
CA ARG A 150 -12.95 -9.20 22.59
C ARG A 150 -13.51 -8.01 21.83
N ILE A 151 -12.73 -7.45 20.91
CA ILE A 151 -13.26 -6.53 19.91
C ILE A 151 -13.90 -7.39 18.83
N GLN A 152 -15.23 -7.33 18.73
CA GLN A 152 -15.91 -7.78 17.52
C GLN A 152 -15.68 -6.69 16.48
N PHE A 153 -14.66 -6.87 15.64
CA PHE A 153 -14.54 -6.04 14.45
C PHE A 153 -15.72 -6.38 13.56
N GLU A 154 -16.42 -5.38 13.04
CA GLU A 154 -17.45 -5.63 12.03
C GLU A 154 -16.86 -6.28 10.75
N ASP A 155 -15.53 -6.38 10.65
CA ASP A 155 -14.79 -7.21 9.68
C ASP A 155 -14.98 -8.73 9.88
N GLU A 156 -15.44 -9.20 11.06
CA GLU A 156 -15.82 -10.61 11.31
C GLU A 156 -17.30 -10.90 11.05
N ARG A 157 -18.11 -9.90 10.68
CA ARG A 157 -19.33 -10.21 9.93
C ARG A 157 -18.86 -10.63 8.54
N GLU A 158 -18.89 -11.93 8.29
CA GLU A 158 -19.01 -12.58 6.98
C GLU A 158 -20.25 -12.09 6.19
N SER A 159 -20.47 -10.78 6.12
CA SER A 159 -21.61 -10.16 5.44
C SER A 159 -21.18 -9.38 4.20
N GLY A 160 -19.88 -9.38 3.89
CA GLY A 160 -19.37 -8.99 2.58
C GLY A 160 -19.17 -10.22 1.70
N PRO A 161 -19.19 -10.07 0.36
CA PRO A 161 -18.85 -11.17 -0.54
C PRO A 161 -17.45 -11.68 -0.17
N ASP A 162 -17.31 -13.00 -0.09
CA ASP A 162 -16.06 -13.66 0.27
C ASP A 162 -14.90 -13.06 -0.54
N LYS A 163 -14.00 -12.33 0.12
CA LYS A 163 -12.89 -11.63 -0.54
C LYS A 163 -12.02 -12.62 -1.33
N SER A 164 -11.88 -13.85 -0.83
CA SER A 164 -11.13 -14.89 -1.52
C SER A 164 -11.81 -15.28 -2.84
N LEU A 165 -13.15 -15.41 -2.83
CA LEU A 165 -13.96 -15.65 -4.02
C LEU A 165 -13.85 -14.48 -5.02
N LEU A 166 -13.88 -13.23 -4.54
CA LEU A 166 -13.73 -12.04 -5.38
C LEU A 166 -12.37 -12.04 -6.10
N TYR A 167 -11.27 -12.22 -5.36
CA TYR A 167 -9.93 -12.27 -5.96
C TYR A 167 -9.78 -13.44 -6.93
N ARG A 168 -10.32 -14.61 -6.59
CA ARG A 168 -10.30 -15.78 -7.49
C ARG A 168 -11.06 -15.51 -8.78
N SER A 169 -12.26 -14.95 -8.69
CA SER A 169 -13.09 -14.63 -9.85
C SER A 169 -12.42 -13.62 -10.79
N GLN A 170 -11.74 -12.60 -10.25
CA GLN A 170 -10.97 -11.62 -11.03
C GLN A 170 -9.75 -12.24 -11.71
N ALA A 171 -9.01 -13.10 -11.00
CA ALA A 171 -7.85 -13.80 -11.58
C ALA A 171 -8.28 -14.72 -12.73
N GLU A 172 -9.30 -15.55 -12.53
CA GLU A 172 -9.79 -16.46 -13.56
C GLU A 172 -10.44 -15.70 -14.74
N ALA A 173 -11.08 -14.55 -14.50
CA ALA A 173 -11.59 -13.69 -15.56
C ALA A 173 -10.46 -13.09 -16.41
N ALA A 174 -9.34 -12.70 -15.79
CA ALA A 174 -8.15 -12.23 -16.51
C ALA A 174 -7.56 -13.35 -17.39
N GLU A 175 -7.48 -14.57 -16.87
CA GLU A 175 -7.06 -15.75 -17.63
C GLU A 175 -7.99 -16.01 -18.83
N PHE A 176 -9.30 -15.95 -18.63
CA PHE A 176 -10.29 -16.11 -19.69
C PHE A 176 -10.07 -15.11 -20.84
N TYR A 177 -9.90 -13.83 -20.53
CA TYR A 177 -9.63 -12.82 -21.56
C TYR A 177 -8.26 -12.99 -22.21
N HIS A 178 -7.26 -13.47 -21.47
CA HIS A 178 -5.94 -13.78 -22.02
C HIS A 178 -6.02 -14.95 -23.03
N GLU A 179 -6.73 -16.03 -22.69
CA GLU A 179 -6.96 -17.16 -23.58
C GLU A 179 -7.71 -16.74 -24.85
N LEU A 180 -8.70 -15.86 -24.74
CA LEU A 180 -9.40 -15.28 -25.88
C LEU A 180 -8.49 -14.47 -26.79
N LEU A 181 -7.54 -13.71 -26.21
CA LEU A 181 -6.52 -12.99 -26.96
C LEU A 181 -5.60 -13.95 -27.72
N LEU A 182 -5.26 -15.12 -27.16
CA LEU A 182 -4.40 -16.12 -27.81
C LEU A 182 -5.15 -16.98 -28.84
N GLY A 183 -6.46 -17.16 -28.66
CA GLY A 183 -7.32 -17.94 -29.54
C GLY A 183 -7.64 -17.28 -30.89
N GLY A 184 -8.49 -17.92 -31.70
CA GLY A 184 -8.83 -17.42 -33.04
C GLY A 184 -9.51 -16.03 -33.05
N GLN A 185 -10.32 -15.73 -32.02
CA GLN A 185 -11.07 -14.47 -31.93
C GLN A 185 -10.18 -13.25 -31.65
N GLY A 186 -9.03 -13.44 -30.98
CA GLY A 186 -8.07 -12.39 -30.65
C GLY A 186 -7.15 -11.95 -31.79
N ALA A 187 -7.30 -12.49 -33.01
CA ALA A 187 -6.37 -12.24 -34.12
C ALA A 187 -6.20 -10.74 -34.43
N ALA A 188 -7.30 -9.99 -34.52
CA ALA A 188 -7.26 -8.54 -34.75
C ALA A 188 -6.61 -7.78 -33.58
N ALA A 189 -6.86 -8.19 -32.34
CA ALA A 189 -6.27 -7.58 -31.16
C ALA A 189 -4.75 -7.85 -31.07
N ARG A 190 -4.29 -9.06 -31.42
CA ARG A 190 -2.85 -9.37 -31.50
C ARG A 190 -2.15 -8.54 -32.56
N GLU A 191 -2.77 -8.37 -33.73
CA GLU A 191 -2.22 -7.52 -34.79
C GLU A 191 -2.11 -6.06 -34.33
N TYR A 192 -3.14 -5.58 -33.63
CA TYR A 192 -3.09 -4.26 -33.01
C TYR A 192 -1.96 -4.13 -31.98
N LEU A 193 -1.79 -5.09 -31.08
CA LEU A 193 -0.70 -5.07 -30.09
C LEU A 193 0.68 -5.07 -30.75
N LYS A 194 0.86 -5.87 -31.81
CA LYS A 194 2.09 -5.87 -32.62
C LYS A 194 2.36 -4.51 -33.26
N SER A 195 1.34 -3.85 -33.81
CA SER A 195 1.47 -2.50 -34.39
C SER A 195 1.87 -1.43 -33.37
N ARG A 196 1.76 -1.73 -32.07
CA ARG A 196 2.12 -0.86 -30.95
C ARG A 196 3.45 -1.27 -30.30
N ASP A 197 4.21 -2.16 -30.94
CA ASP A 197 5.48 -2.70 -30.46
C ASP A 197 5.38 -3.41 -29.09
N LEU A 198 4.19 -3.94 -28.77
CA LEU A 198 4.01 -4.80 -27.59
C LEU A 198 4.41 -6.22 -27.95
N GLY A 199 5.63 -6.61 -27.55
CA GLY A 199 6.14 -7.96 -27.78
C GLY A 199 5.36 -9.03 -27.01
N ASP A 200 5.36 -10.26 -27.54
CA ASP A 200 4.62 -11.40 -26.97
C ASP A 200 4.98 -11.70 -25.50
N GLN A 201 6.21 -11.37 -25.09
CA GLN A 201 6.64 -11.52 -23.70
C GLN A 201 5.91 -10.55 -22.76
N ALA A 202 5.77 -9.28 -23.14
CA ALA A 202 5.00 -8.31 -22.35
C ALA A 202 3.50 -8.69 -22.28
N VAL A 203 2.95 -9.22 -23.38
CA VAL A 203 1.56 -9.69 -23.41
C VAL A 203 1.32 -10.80 -22.39
N ARG A 204 2.28 -11.72 -22.21
CA ARG A 204 2.22 -12.80 -21.22
C ARG A 204 2.49 -12.32 -19.80
N ASP A 205 3.55 -11.53 -19.60
CA ASP A 205 3.97 -11.07 -18.26
C ASP A 205 2.90 -10.19 -17.59
N PHE A 206 2.18 -9.38 -18.39
CA PHE A 206 1.10 -8.52 -17.92
C PHE A 206 -0.29 -9.12 -18.09
N MET A 207 -0.42 -10.37 -18.54
CA MET A 207 -1.71 -11.06 -18.77
C MET A 207 -2.70 -10.22 -19.57
N ILE A 208 -2.23 -9.58 -20.64
CA ILE A 208 -3.10 -8.73 -21.48
C ILE A 208 -4.15 -9.63 -22.14
N GLY A 209 -5.41 -9.23 -22.04
CA GLY A 209 -6.54 -9.99 -22.58
C GLY A 209 -7.31 -9.29 -23.70
N TYR A 210 -8.26 -10.00 -24.29
CA TYR A 210 -9.18 -9.50 -25.31
C TYR A 210 -10.61 -9.80 -24.90
N ALA A 211 -11.42 -8.76 -24.78
CA ALA A 211 -12.86 -8.89 -24.60
C ALA A 211 -13.55 -9.00 -25.98
N PRO A 212 -14.25 -10.11 -26.28
CA PRO A 212 -14.95 -10.28 -27.55
C PRO A 212 -16.12 -9.30 -27.62
N ASN A 213 -16.55 -8.98 -28.84
CA ASN A 213 -17.75 -8.16 -29.07
C ASN A 213 -19.03 -8.98 -28.81
N ALA A 214 -19.23 -9.37 -27.55
CA ALA A 214 -20.37 -10.12 -27.05
C ALA A 214 -20.73 -9.61 -25.66
N TRP A 215 -22.03 -9.55 -25.36
CA TRP A 215 -22.54 -8.93 -24.15
C TRP A 215 -22.65 -9.90 -22.95
N ASP A 216 -22.48 -11.20 -23.18
CA ASP A 216 -22.61 -12.29 -22.19
C ASP A 216 -21.49 -13.33 -22.23
N ALA A 217 -20.35 -13.02 -22.84
CA ALA A 217 -19.24 -13.96 -22.96
C ALA A 217 -18.69 -14.38 -21.59
N LEU A 218 -18.45 -13.42 -20.69
CA LEU A 218 -17.97 -13.66 -19.34
C LEU A 218 -19.06 -14.28 -18.46
N LEU A 219 -20.31 -13.85 -18.60
CA LEU A 219 -21.45 -14.47 -17.91
C LEU A 219 -21.63 -15.95 -18.25
N LYS A 220 -21.58 -16.30 -19.54
CA LYS A 220 -21.67 -17.69 -20.00
C LYS A 220 -20.48 -18.52 -19.51
N TRP A 221 -19.28 -17.95 -19.56
CA TRP A 221 -18.08 -18.60 -19.05
C TRP A 221 -18.16 -18.82 -17.53
N GLY A 222 -18.55 -17.79 -16.77
CA GLY A 222 -18.69 -17.83 -15.32
C GLY A 222 -19.75 -18.83 -14.88
N GLY A 223 -20.89 -18.88 -15.57
CA GLY A 223 -21.94 -19.88 -15.34
C GLY A 223 -21.45 -21.31 -15.59
N LYS A 224 -20.65 -21.56 -16.64
CA LYS A 224 -20.02 -22.87 -16.88
C LYS A 224 -19.00 -23.26 -15.79
N LYS A 225 -18.32 -22.27 -15.20
CA LYS A 225 -17.36 -22.46 -14.09
C LYS A 225 -18.05 -22.59 -12.73
N GLY A 226 -19.36 -22.39 -12.65
CA GLY A 226 -20.15 -22.52 -11.42
C GLY A 226 -20.24 -21.23 -10.58
N TYR A 227 -19.91 -20.07 -11.14
CA TYR A 227 -20.10 -18.79 -10.47
C TYR A 227 -21.56 -18.35 -10.53
N ALA A 228 -22.11 -17.95 -9.38
CA ALA A 228 -23.39 -17.26 -9.30
C ALA A 228 -23.27 -15.85 -9.92
N ALA A 229 -24.34 -15.37 -10.56
CA ALA A 229 -24.33 -14.06 -11.21
C ALA A 229 -24.09 -12.91 -10.21
N GLU A 230 -24.60 -13.07 -8.99
CA GLU A 230 -24.43 -12.16 -7.86
C GLU A 230 -22.97 -12.07 -7.42
N ALA A 231 -22.22 -13.18 -7.50
CA ALA A 231 -20.80 -13.19 -7.14
C ALA A 231 -19.96 -12.42 -8.19
N LEU A 232 -20.29 -12.55 -9.48
CA LEU A 232 -19.64 -11.82 -10.56
C LEU A 232 -19.99 -10.33 -10.55
N GLU A 233 -21.23 -9.99 -10.18
CA GLU A 233 -21.66 -8.62 -9.92
C GLU A 233 -20.86 -8.01 -8.76
N ALA A 234 -20.76 -8.72 -7.64
CA ALA A 234 -19.99 -8.28 -6.48
C ALA A 234 -18.49 -8.09 -6.80
N ALA A 235 -17.95 -8.89 -7.72
CA ALA A 235 -16.60 -8.73 -8.24
C ALA A 235 -16.44 -7.55 -9.21
N GLY A 236 -17.54 -6.92 -9.63
CA GLY A 236 -17.55 -5.79 -10.57
C GLY A 236 -17.30 -6.20 -12.03
N LEU A 237 -17.40 -7.50 -12.33
CA LEU A 237 -17.20 -8.09 -13.65
C LEU A 237 -18.44 -8.00 -14.54
N VAL A 238 -19.62 -7.92 -13.92
CA VAL A 238 -20.93 -7.92 -14.57
C VAL A 238 -21.74 -6.75 -14.05
N LEU A 239 -22.51 -6.11 -14.93
CA LEU A 239 -23.46 -5.06 -14.59
C LEU A 239 -24.89 -5.63 -14.64
N ARG A 240 -25.68 -5.35 -13.60
CA ARG A 240 -27.12 -5.57 -13.64
C ARG A 240 -27.83 -4.38 -14.25
N LYS A 241 -28.73 -4.66 -15.18
CA LYS A 241 -29.70 -3.70 -15.69
C LYS A 241 -31.07 -4.02 -15.09
N SER A 242 -31.67 -3.04 -14.42
CA SER A 242 -33.08 -3.07 -14.02
C SER A 242 -33.96 -2.87 -15.27
N GLY A 243 -34.88 -3.81 -15.53
CA GLY A 243 -35.88 -3.66 -16.59
C GLY A 243 -36.88 -2.53 -16.32
N ALA A 244 -37.53 -2.01 -17.37
CA ALA A 244 -38.55 -0.96 -17.28
C ALA A 244 -39.86 -1.42 -16.60
N SER A 245 -40.01 -2.74 -16.39
CA SER A 245 -41.04 -3.36 -15.58
C SER A 245 -40.31 -4.09 -14.45
N GLY A 246 -40.59 -3.73 -13.20
CA GLY A 246 -39.75 -3.98 -12.01
C GLY A 246 -39.41 -5.43 -11.64
N ASP A 247 -39.79 -6.42 -12.45
CA ASP A 247 -39.67 -7.85 -12.14
C ASP A 247 -38.71 -8.63 -13.06
N SER A 248 -38.01 -7.97 -14.00
CA SER A 248 -37.05 -8.62 -14.92
C SER A 248 -35.64 -8.07 -14.75
N TRP A 249 -34.72 -8.90 -14.25
CA TRP A 249 -33.29 -8.59 -14.14
C TRP A 249 -32.52 -9.20 -15.29
N SER A 250 -31.72 -8.39 -15.99
CA SER A 250 -30.80 -8.84 -17.03
C SER A 250 -29.38 -8.40 -16.69
N SER A 251 -28.45 -9.34 -16.69
CA SER A 251 -27.03 -9.11 -16.42
C SER A 251 -26.24 -9.10 -17.72
N TYR A 252 -25.25 -8.20 -17.83
CA TYR A 252 -24.37 -8.07 -19.00
C TYR A 252 -22.92 -7.89 -18.54
N ASP A 253 -21.97 -8.33 -19.36
CA ASP A 253 -20.55 -8.13 -19.12
C ASP A 253 -20.19 -6.62 -19.09
N ARG A 254 -19.18 -6.26 -18.31
CA ARG A 254 -18.70 -4.87 -18.17
C ARG A 254 -17.69 -4.46 -19.25
#